data_AF-E8QYE8-F1
#
_entry.id   AF-E8QYE8-F1
#
_cell.length_a   1.000
_cell.length_b   1.000
_cell.length_c   1.000
_cell.angle_alpha   90.00
_cell.angle_beta   90.00
_cell.angle_gamma   90.00
#
_symmetry.space_group_name_H-M   'P 1'
#
loop_
_entity.id
_entity.type
_entity.pdbx_description
1 polymer ?
#
loop_
_entity_poly.entity_id
_entity_poly.type
_entity_poly.pdbx_seq_one_letter_code
_entity_poly.pdbx_strand_id
1 'polypeptide(L)'
;MNPALEPSLVRYAPAIAALGDWIAARWAFGSQSTPDAQAPLAEIVVVCTGNSRRSVLGAALGNLAALEVGWAGRVRFHSAGTTPTACNPRTLATLERLGATVKATGRLAPPGPGGETNPEYSITLRVPDHHTQSKADPNASVVMIEFSKALGDPSLPARDFAAAMVCDEADAGCPIVPGAALRVAIPHPDPKAFDGQPDEAARYDQTRDDLGRLMRAVIAHAQTRLARE
;
A
#
# COMPACT_ATOMS: atom_id res chain seq x y z
N MET A 1 13.46 -15.54 17.89
CA MET A 1 14.03 -14.18 17.98
C MET A 1 13.51 -13.39 16.80
N ASN A 2 12.95 -12.19 17.00
CA ASN A 2 12.64 -11.31 15.87
C ASN A 2 14.02 -10.88 15.30
N PRO A 3 14.34 -11.09 14.02
CA PRO A 3 15.57 -10.53 13.47
C PRO A 3 15.56 -9.03 13.75
N ALA A 4 16.72 -8.47 14.10
CA ALA A 4 16.83 -7.03 14.28
C ALA A 4 16.35 -6.34 13.00
N LEU A 5 15.51 -5.31 13.14
CA LEU A 5 15.05 -4.53 11.99
C LEU A 5 16.26 -3.87 11.31
N GLU A 6 16.22 -3.80 9.97
CA GLU A 6 17.19 -3.05 9.17
C GLU A 6 17.32 -1.60 9.70
N PRO A 7 18.52 -0.99 9.71
CA PRO A 7 18.72 0.35 10.26
C PRO A 7 17.76 1.41 9.70
N SER A 8 17.42 1.33 8.41
CA SER A 8 16.48 2.25 7.76
C SER A 8 15.05 2.15 8.31
N LEU A 9 14.69 1.03 8.93
CA LEU A 9 13.36 0.73 9.44
C LEU A 9 13.21 0.98 10.94
N VAL A 10 14.30 1.19 11.68
CA VAL A 10 14.27 1.37 13.16
C VAL A 10 13.30 2.48 13.58
N ARG A 11 13.28 3.61 12.85
CA ARG A 11 12.34 4.71 13.12
C ARG A 11 10.86 4.35 12.98
N TYR A 12 10.56 3.29 12.22
CA TYR A 12 9.21 2.80 11.98
C TYR A 12 8.83 1.60 12.84
N ALA A 13 9.69 1.15 13.76
CA ALA A 13 9.42 -0.04 14.57
C ALA A 13 8.06 0.00 15.30
N PRO A 14 7.60 1.13 15.89
CA PRO A 14 6.27 1.20 16.49
C PRO A 14 5.14 1.02 15.48
N ALA A 15 5.26 1.63 14.29
CA ALA A 15 4.25 1.53 13.23
C ALA A 15 4.21 0.12 12.60
N ILE A 16 5.39 -0.50 12.43
CA ILE A 16 5.53 -1.88 11.97
C ILE A 16 4.83 -2.83 12.94
N ALA A 17 5.10 -2.69 14.24
CA ALA A 17 4.47 -3.50 15.27
C ALA A 17 2.95 -3.29 15.30
N ALA A 18 2.48 -2.04 15.34
CA ALA A 18 1.06 -1.72 15.40
C ALA A 18 0.27 -2.26 14.19
N LEU A 19 0.75 -2.05 12.97
CA LEU A 19 0.11 -2.59 11.76
C LEU A 19 0.20 -4.12 11.72
N GLY A 20 1.36 -4.70 12.04
CA GLY A 20 1.56 -6.13 12.01
C GLY A 20 0.70 -6.88 13.03
N ASP A 21 0.61 -6.37 14.26
CA ASP A 21 -0.26 -6.91 15.31
C ASP A 21 -1.74 -6.80 14.91
N TRP A 22 -2.14 -5.69 14.30
CA TRP A 22 -3.51 -5.49 13.82
C TRP A 22 -3.87 -6.47 12.69
N ILE A 23 -2.99 -6.67 11.72
CA ILE A 23 -3.16 -7.67 10.65
C ILE A 23 -3.27 -9.07 11.25
N ALA A 24 -2.39 -9.43 12.19
CA ALA A 24 -2.41 -10.74 12.85
C ALA A 24 -3.72 -10.98 13.61
N ALA A 25 -4.19 -9.99 14.38
CA ALA A 25 -5.47 -10.10 15.09
C ALA A 25 -6.64 -10.32 14.12
N ARG A 26 -6.73 -9.52 13.05
CA ARG A 26 -7.78 -9.67 12.02
C ARG A 26 -7.71 -11.03 11.31
N TRP A 27 -6.51 -11.53 11.04
CA TRP A 27 -6.30 -12.85 10.47
C TRP A 27 -6.80 -13.97 11.39
N ALA A 28 -6.43 -13.93 12.67
CA ALA A 28 -6.84 -14.93 13.66
C ALA A 28 -8.36 -14.99 13.80
N PHE A 29 -9.04 -13.84 13.97
CA PHE A 29 -10.50 -13.78 14.06
C PHE A 29 -11.21 -14.17 12.76
N GLY A 30 -10.72 -13.68 11.62
CA GLY A 30 -11.33 -13.90 10.31
C GLY A 30 -11.17 -15.32 9.76
N SER A 31 -10.14 -16.05 10.20
CA SER A 31 -9.94 -17.46 9.85
C SER A 31 -10.95 -18.42 10.51
N GLN A 32 -11.68 -17.96 11.54
CA GLN A 32 -12.71 -18.72 12.24
C GLN A 32 -14.13 -18.53 11.65
N SER A 33 -14.32 -17.52 10.79
CA SER A 33 -15.56 -17.29 10.04
C SER A 33 -15.64 -18.14 8.77
N THR A 34 -16.86 -18.38 8.26
CA THR A 34 -17.12 -19.25 7.10
C THR A 34 -16.29 -18.89 5.86
N PRO A 35 -15.85 -19.87 5.05
CA PRO A 35 -14.99 -19.65 3.87
C PRO A 35 -15.56 -18.70 2.80
N ASP A 36 -16.87 -18.46 2.83
CA ASP A 36 -17.63 -17.65 1.86
C ASP A 36 -17.54 -16.13 2.07
N ALA A 37 -16.81 -15.64 3.08
CA ALA A 37 -16.51 -14.22 3.20
C ALA A 37 -15.48 -13.81 2.12
N GLN A 38 -15.99 -13.36 0.97
CA GLN A 38 -15.20 -12.85 -0.17
C GLN A 38 -14.37 -11.59 0.17
N ALA A 39 -14.66 -10.92 1.28
CA ALA A 39 -14.00 -9.68 1.68
C ALA A 39 -12.64 -9.95 2.35
N PRO A 40 -11.64 -9.07 2.16
CA PRO A 40 -10.37 -9.19 2.86
C PRO A 40 -10.56 -9.16 4.38
N LEU A 41 -9.75 -9.95 5.10
CA LEU A 41 -9.77 -9.97 6.56
C LEU A 41 -9.15 -8.70 7.15
N ALA A 42 -8.12 -8.18 6.49
CA ALA A 42 -7.41 -6.96 6.87
C ALA A 42 -7.31 -6.02 5.67
N GLU A 43 -7.95 -4.85 5.80
CA GLU A 43 -7.87 -3.78 4.81
C GLU A 43 -7.06 -2.60 5.36
N ILE A 44 -6.10 -2.13 4.57
CA ILE A 44 -5.22 -1.02 4.92
C ILE A 44 -5.36 0.05 3.85
N VAL A 45 -5.68 1.28 4.25
CA VAL A 45 -5.70 2.44 3.35
C VAL A 45 -4.43 3.25 3.57
N VAL A 46 -3.56 3.27 2.56
CA VAL A 46 -2.34 4.07 2.54
C VAL A 46 -2.70 5.48 2.09
N VAL A 47 -2.40 6.47 2.91
CA VAL A 47 -2.88 7.85 2.73
C VAL A 47 -1.71 8.79 2.50
N CYS A 48 -1.77 9.58 1.42
CA CYS A 48 -0.94 10.76 1.25
C CYS A 48 -1.81 11.98 0.92
N THR A 49 -1.21 13.13 0.58
CA THR A 49 -2.00 14.31 0.20
C THR A 49 -2.71 14.12 -1.14
N GLY A 50 -1.95 13.91 -2.22
CA GLY A 50 -2.48 13.95 -3.59
C GLY A 50 -3.02 12.63 -4.16
N ASN A 51 -2.90 11.52 -3.43
CA ASN A 51 -3.07 10.16 -3.99
C ASN A 51 -2.39 9.92 -5.35
N SER A 52 -1.24 10.54 -5.57
CA SER A 52 -0.61 10.60 -6.91
C SER A 52 0.69 9.78 -6.99
N ARG A 53 1.38 9.64 -5.85
CA ARG A 53 2.73 9.06 -5.75
C ARG A 53 2.83 8.08 -4.58
N ARG A 54 3.23 8.56 -3.40
CA ARG A 54 3.57 7.77 -2.21
C ARG A 54 2.50 6.75 -1.81
N SER A 55 1.22 7.13 -1.74
CA SER A 55 0.16 6.19 -1.36
C SER A 55 -0.07 5.09 -2.38
N VAL A 56 0.02 5.40 -3.69
CA VAL A 56 -0.12 4.42 -4.77
C VAL A 56 1.05 3.43 -4.74
N LEU A 57 2.28 3.91 -4.58
CA LEU A 57 3.44 3.04 -4.36
C LEU A 57 3.24 2.19 -3.10
N GLY A 58 2.94 2.81 -1.95
CA GLY A 58 2.76 2.08 -0.69
C GLY A 58 1.69 1.00 -0.77
N ALA A 59 0.55 1.27 -1.40
CA ALA A 59 -0.49 0.27 -1.62
C ALA A 59 -0.02 -0.87 -2.55
N ALA A 60 0.67 -0.54 -3.64
CA ALA A 60 1.21 -1.54 -4.55
C ALA A 60 2.21 -2.46 -3.86
N LEU A 61 3.16 -1.90 -3.11
CA LEU A 61 4.17 -2.66 -2.38
C LEU A 61 3.58 -3.47 -1.22
N GLY A 62 2.55 -2.95 -0.55
CA GLY A 62 1.80 -3.71 0.47
C GLY A 62 1.09 -4.94 -0.12
N ASN A 63 0.42 -4.78 -1.26
CA ASN A 63 -0.21 -5.90 -1.95
C ASN A 63 0.82 -6.91 -2.47
N LEU A 64 1.98 -6.45 -2.97
CA LEU A 64 3.06 -7.34 -3.38
C LEU A 64 3.64 -8.13 -2.18
N ALA A 65 3.86 -7.48 -1.04
CA ALA A 65 4.31 -8.14 0.18
C ALA A 65 3.30 -9.19 0.69
N ALA A 66 1.99 -8.88 0.64
CA ALA A 66 0.95 -9.85 0.96
C ALA A 66 0.92 -11.02 -0.04
N LEU A 67 1.12 -10.75 -1.33
CA LEU A 67 1.18 -11.78 -2.37
C LEU A 67 2.34 -12.76 -2.13
N GLU A 68 3.54 -12.26 -1.84
CA GLU A 68 4.76 -13.06 -1.60
C GLU A 68 4.60 -14.10 -0.49
N VAL A 69 3.75 -13.83 0.50
CA VAL A 69 3.49 -14.74 1.61
C VAL A 69 2.22 -15.58 1.44
N GLY A 70 1.55 -15.48 0.29
CA GLY A 70 0.31 -16.21 0.00
C GLY A 70 -0.94 -15.61 0.66
N TRP A 71 -0.91 -14.32 1.04
CA TRP A 71 -2.01 -13.61 1.72
C TRP A 71 -2.83 -12.72 0.78
N ALA A 72 -2.57 -12.77 -0.53
CA ALA A 72 -3.36 -12.04 -1.52
C ALA A 72 -4.86 -12.37 -1.37
N GLY A 73 -5.70 -11.33 -1.39
CA GLY A 73 -7.15 -11.44 -1.19
C GLY A 73 -7.59 -11.51 0.29
N ARG A 74 -6.70 -11.90 1.20
CA ARG A 74 -6.96 -11.87 2.67
C ARG A 74 -6.46 -10.60 3.32
N VAL A 75 -5.32 -10.08 2.86
CA VAL A 75 -4.78 -8.77 3.26
C VAL A 75 -4.74 -7.89 2.03
N ARG A 76 -5.39 -6.72 2.11
CA ARG A 76 -5.54 -5.80 0.98
C ARG A 76 -5.07 -4.40 1.36
N PHE A 77 -4.19 -3.84 0.53
CA PHE A 77 -3.80 -2.44 0.64
C PHE A 77 -4.51 -1.62 -0.44
N HIS A 78 -4.98 -0.44 -0.07
CA HIS A 78 -5.63 0.54 -0.93
C HIS A 78 -4.88 1.86 -0.84
N SER A 79 -5.07 2.74 -1.82
CA SER A 79 -4.45 4.07 -1.82
C SER A 79 -5.52 5.17 -1.73
N ALA A 80 -5.23 6.25 -1.01
CA ALA A 80 -6.14 7.40 -0.89
C ALA A 80 -5.39 8.74 -0.73
N GLY A 81 -6.13 9.82 -0.92
CA GLY A 81 -5.66 11.20 -0.82
C GLY A 81 -6.58 12.07 0.05
N THR A 82 -6.00 13.00 0.81
CA THR A 82 -6.77 14.07 1.46
C THR A 82 -7.21 15.16 0.47
N THR A 83 -6.42 15.37 -0.59
CA THR A 83 -6.68 16.32 -1.68
C THR A 83 -6.22 15.68 -2.99
N PRO A 84 -6.95 14.66 -3.48
CA PRO A 84 -6.51 13.84 -4.61
C PRO A 84 -6.31 14.67 -5.87
N THR A 85 -5.25 14.37 -6.63
CA THR A 85 -5.01 14.97 -7.95
C THR A 85 -5.22 13.93 -9.03
N ALA A 86 -4.41 13.87 -10.10
CA ALA A 86 -4.31 12.69 -10.97
C ALA A 86 -3.21 11.73 -10.52
N CYS A 87 -3.37 10.43 -10.84
CA CYS A 87 -2.33 9.43 -10.64
C CYS A 87 -1.12 9.78 -11.50
N ASN A 88 0.07 9.90 -10.91
CA ASN A 88 1.21 10.43 -11.64
C ASN A 88 1.78 9.40 -12.62
N PRO A 89 2.05 9.76 -13.89
CA PRO A 89 2.69 8.85 -14.85
C PRO A 89 4.04 8.30 -14.38
N ARG A 90 4.82 9.06 -13.61
CA ARG A 90 6.11 8.60 -13.06
C ARG A 90 5.92 7.48 -12.05
N THR A 91 4.83 7.52 -11.29
CA THR A 91 4.44 6.44 -10.37
C THR A 91 4.14 5.17 -11.14
N LEU A 92 3.36 5.29 -12.22
CA LEU A 92 3.05 4.15 -13.09
C LEU A 92 4.32 3.56 -13.72
N ALA A 93 5.19 4.41 -14.29
CA ALA A 93 6.47 3.98 -14.85
C ALA A 93 7.38 3.30 -13.81
N THR A 94 7.31 3.73 -12.54
CA THR A 94 8.04 3.12 -11.43
C THR A 94 7.55 1.71 -11.11
N LEU A 95 6.24 1.48 -11.21
CA LEU A 95 5.64 0.16 -11.05
C LEU A 95 5.93 -0.73 -12.27
N GLU A 96 5.98 -0.18 -13.48
CA GLU A 96 6.41 -0.92 -14.68
C GLU A 96 7.87 -1.37 -14.57
N ARG A 97 8.78 -0.51 -14.06
CA ARG A 97 10.17 -0.90 -13.76
C ARG A 97 10.28 -1.98 -12.68
N LEU A 98 9.30 -2.09 -11.79
CA LEU A 98 9.18 -3.18 -10.82
C LEU A 98 8.68 -4.50 -11.48
N GLY A 99 8.23 -4.45 -12.73
CA GLY A 99 7.67 -5.58 -13.47
C GLY A 99 6.13 -5.63 -13.46
N ALA A 100 5.46 -4.58 -12.99
CA ALA A 100 4.00 -4.51 -13.07
C ALA A 100 3.54 -4.33 -14.52
N THR A 101 2.41 -4.94 -14.88
CA THR A 101 1.69 -4.58 -16.10
C THR A 101 0.67 -3.49 -15.77
N VAL A 102 0.83 -2.31 -16.37
CA VAL A 102 -0.10 -1.18 -16.21
C VAL A 102 -0.93 -1.03 -17.49
N LYS A 103 -2.25 -0.99 -17.36
CA LYS A 103 -3.19 -0.77 -18.48
C LYS A 103 -4.23 0.27 -18.12
N ALA A 104 -4.42 1.28 -18.96
CA ALA A 104 -5.56 2.15 -18.85
C ALA A 104 -6.86 1.34 -19.04
N THR A 105 -7.86 1.57 -18.20
CA THR A 105 -9.16 0.87 -18.31
C THR A 105 -10.10 1.53 -19.31
N GLY A 106 -9.78 2.76 -19.74
CA GLY A 106 -10.65 3.61 -20.55
C GLY A 106 -11.70 4.37 -19.72
N ARG A 107 -11.81 4.09 -18.41
CA ARG A 107 -12.69 4.80 -17.49
C ARG A 107 -11.98 6.04 -16.93
N LEU A 108 -12.78 7.06 -16.64
CA LEU A 108 -12.36 8.25 -15.91
C LEU A 108 -13.12 8.29 -14.58
N ALA A 109 -12.38 8.41 -13.48
CA ALA A 109 -12.94 8.76 -12.19
C ALA A 109 -13.29 10.27 -12.16
N PRO A 110 -14.04 10.73 -11.14
CA PRO A 110 -14.28 12.15 -10.96
C PRO A 110 -12.96 12.95 -10.96
N PRO A 111 -12.94 14.14 -11.62
CA PRO A 111 -11.73 14.95 -11.69
C PRO A 111 -11.30 15.42 -10.31
N GLY A 112 -10.00 15.68 -10.17
CA GLY A 112 -9.44 16.27 -8.94
C GLY A 112 -9.92 17.72 -8.73
N PRO A 113 -9.60 18.35 -7.59
CA PRO A 113 -9.97 19.73 -7.29
C PRO A 113 -9.47 20.75 -8.32
N GLY A 114 -8.40 20.44 -9.06
CA GLY A 114 -7.87 21.28 -10.13
C GLY A 114 -8.53 21.07 -11.50
N GLY A 115 -9.51 20.18 -11.61
CA GLY A 115 -10.21 19.87 -12.86
C GLY A 115 -9.44 18.95 -13.81
N GLU A 116 -8.28 18.45 -13.41
CA GLU A 116 -7.52 17.49 -14.20
C GLU A 116 -8.26 16.16 -14.38
N THR A 117 -8.03 15.50 -15.52
CA THR A 117 -8.58 14.16 -15.77
C THR A 117 -7.99 13.15 -14.78
N ASN A 118 -8.82 12.22 -14.32
CA ASN A 118 -8.45 11.19 -13.36
C ASN A 118 -8.63 9.80 -13.99
N PRO A 119 -7.73 9.40 -14.92
CA PRO A 119 -7.83 8.10 -15.58
C PRO A 119 -7.63 6.94 -14.61
N GLU A 120 -8.40 5.88 -14.84
CA GLU A 120 -8.31 4.63 -14.09
C GLU A 120 -7.37 3.65 -14.78
N TYR A 121 -6.52 3.01 -13.98
CA TYR A 121 -5.51 2.03 -14.42
C TYR A 121 -5.73 0.70 -13.72
N SER A 122 -5.64 -0.38 -14.49
CA SER A 122 -5.46 -1.73 -13.96
C SER A 122 -3.96 -2.00 -13.85
N ILE A 123 -3.51 -2.32 -12.64
CA ILE A 123 -2.11 -2.61 -12.31
C ILE A 123 -2.04 -4.06 -11.85
N THR A 124 -1.34 -4.90 -12.60
CA THR A 124 -1.12 -6.31 -12.26
C THR A 124 0.31 -6.49 -11.77
N LEU A 125 0.45 -6.96 -10.53
CA LEU A 125 1.72 -7.29 -9.89
C LEU A 125 1.88 -8.80 -9.77
N ARG A 126 3.11 -9.28 -9.92
CA ARG A 126 3.53 -10.66 -9.73
C ARG A 126 4.76 -10.69 -8.83
N VAL A 127 4.98 -11.81 -8.15
CA VAL A 127 6.24 -12.02 -7.45
C VAL A 127 7.33 -12.27 -8.51
N PRO A 128 8.48 -11.57 -8.47
CA PRO A 128 9.57 -11.81 -9.39
C PRO A 128 10.12 -13.25 -9.29
N ASP A 129 10.44 -13.86 -10.43
CA ASP A 129 10.87 -15.28 -10.53
C ASP A 129 12.08 -15.65 -9.65
N HIS A 130 12.94 -14.67 -9.32
CA HIS A 130 14.14 -14.87 -8.51
C HIS A 130 13.92 -14.76 -7.00
N HIS A 131 12.68 -14.61 -6.52
CA HIS A 131 12.39 -14.53 -5.09
C HIS A 131 12.30 -15.93 -4.45
N THR A 132 13.48 -16.54 -4.20
CA THR A 132 13.65 -17.94 -3.75
C THR A 132 13.01 -18.28 -2.39
N GLN A 133 12.47 -17.30 -1.67
CA GLN A 133 11.79 -17.45 -0.38
C GLN A 133 10.28 -17.16 -0.42
N SER A 134 9.72 -16.88 -1.60
CA SER A 134 8.28 -16.65 -1.77
C SER A 134 7.48 -17.93 -1.49
N LYS A 135 6.36 -17.80 -0.77
CA LYS A 135 5.35 -18.87 -0.61
C LYS A 135 4.22 -18.76 -1.64
N ALA A 136 4.27 -17.74 -2.51
CA ALA A 136 3.28 -17.53 -3.54
C ALA A 136 3.37 -18.62 -4.62
N ASP A 137 2.22 -19.00 -5.19
CA ASP A 137 2.18 -19.70 -6.47
C ASP A 137 2.92 -18.84 -7.52
N PRO A 138 3.86 -19.39 -8.32
CA PRO A 138 4.61 -18.64 -9.34
C PRO A 138 3.70 -17.97 -10.39
N ASN A 139 2.48 -18.47 -10.58
CA ASN A 139 1.49 -17.86 -11.47
C ASN A 139 0.57 -16.86 -10.76
N ALA A 140 0.68 -16.72 -9.44
CA ALA A 140 -0.13 -15.81 -8.68
C ALA A 140 0.15 -14.36 -9.07
N SER A 141 -0.91 -13.56 -9.06
CA SER A 141 -0.83 -12.14 -9.29
C SER A 141 -1.85 -11.43 -8.44
N VAL A 142 -1.61 -10.14 -8.19
CA VAL A 142 -2.58 -9.25 -7.57
C VAL A 142 -2.89 -8.13 -8.54
N VAL A 143 -4.19 -7.88 -8.75
CA VAL A 143 -4.68 -6.80 -9.62
C VAL A 143 -5.21 -5.67 -8.74
N MET A 144 -4.89 -4.45 -9.13
CA MET A 144 -5.29 -3.22 -8.46
C MET A 144 -5.96 -2.29 -9.46
N ILE A 145 -7.06 -1.66 -9.06
CA ILE A 145 -7.67 -0.57 -9.84
C ILE A 145 -7.24 0.73 -9.19
N GLU A 146 -6.36 1.46 -9.86
CA GLU A 146 -5.78 2.69 -9.35
C GLU A 146 -6.18 3.92 -10.16
N PHE A 147 -6.61 4.91 -9.41
CA PHE A 147 -6.92 6.27 -9.78
C PHE A 147 -6.78 7.07 -8.48
N SER A 148 -6.75 8.39 -8.56
CA SER A 148 -6.60 9.21 -7.36
C SER A 148 -7.94 9.33 -6.63
N LYS A 149 -8.07 8.55 -5.55
CA LYS A 149 -9.24 8.41 -4.68
C LYS A 149 -9.19 9.39 -3.52
N ALA A 150 -10.32 10.00 -3.20
CA ALA A 150 -10.48 10.73 -1.95
C ALA A 150 -10.61 9.77 -0.77
N LEU A 151 -10.20 10.20 0.43
CA LEU A 151 -10.66 9.54 1.65
C LEU A 151 -12.19 9.52 1.68
N GLY A 152 -12.77 8.33 1.85
CA GLY A 152 -14.22 8.12 1.80
C GLY A 152 -14.79 7.81 0.42
N ASP A 153 -13.94 7.66 -0.62
CA ASP A 153 -14.39 7.16 -1.93
C ASP A 153 -15.09 5.80 -1.78
N PRO A 154 -16.22 5.53 -2.49
CA PRO A 154 -16.97 4.28 -2.34
C PRO A 154 -16.19 3.00 -2.70
N SER A 155 -15.06 3.11 -3.40
CA SER A 155 -14.17 1.97 -3.68
C SER A 155 -13.26 1.59 -2.50
N LEU A 156 -13.21 2.41 -1.45
CA LEU A 156 -12.44 2.17 -0.23
C LEU A 156 -13.31 1.52 0.86
N PRO A 157 -12.70 0.78 1.81
CA PRO A 157 -13.43 0.28 2.96
C PRO A 157 -14.05 1.42 3.77
N ALA A 158 -15.34 1.30 4.07
CA ALA A 158 -16.08 2.34 4.79
C ALA A 158 -15.78 2.37 6.31
N ARG A 159 -15.33 1.25 6.88
CA ARG A 159 -15.03 1.10 8.31
C ARG A 159 -14.05 -0.06 8.53
N ASP A 160 -13.56 -0.19 9.76
CA ASP A 160 -12.76 -1.33 10.22
C ASP A 160 -11.45 -1.56 9.46
N PHE A 161 -10.91 -0.52 8.81
CA PHE A 161 -9.62 -0.57 8.13
C PHE A 161 -8.51 0.08 8.97
N ALA A 162 -7.24 -0.17 8.62
CA ALA A 162 -6.11 0.57 9.15
C ALA A 162 -5.70 1.71 8.21
N ALA A 163 -5.51 2.92 8.72
CA ALA A 163 -4.98 4.04 7.97
C ALA A 163 -3.45 4.15 8.16
N ALA A 164 -2.69 4.08 7.08
CA ALA A 164 -1.24 4.24 7.08
C ALA A 164 -0.84 5.56 6.41
N MET A 165 -0.49 6.56 7.21
CA MET A 165 -0.20 7.93 6.76
C MET A 165 1.24 8.02 6.28
N VAL A 166 1.47 8.17 4.97
CA VAL A 166 2.82 8.17 4.37
C VAL A 166 3.41 9.56 4.12
N CYS A 167 2.70 10.63 4.48
CA CYS A 167 3.24 11.99 4.43
C CYS A 167 2.97 12.76 5.73
N ASP A 168 3.92 13.62 6.10
CA ASP A 168 3.81 14.47 7.29
C ASP A 168 2.64 15.45 7.17
N GLU A 169 2.33 15.92 5.95
CA GLU A 169 1.24 16.87 5.74
C GLU A 169 -0.14 16.22 5.92
N ALA A 170 -0.36 15.00 5.43
CA ALA A 170 -1.61 14.30 5.68
C ALA A 170 -1.68 13.78 7.11
N ASP A 171 -0.54 13.45 7.72
CA ASP A 171 -0.49 13.07 9.14
C ASP A 171 -0.92 14.24 10.03
N ALA A 172 -0.34 15.42 9.84
CA ALA A 172 -0.69 16.62 10.60
C ALA A 172 -2.09 17.17 10.27
N GLY A 173 -2.47 17.13 8.99
CA GLY A 173 -3.75 17.69 8.50
C GLY A 173 -4.97 16.81 8.78
N CYS A 174 -4.78 15.53 9.11
CA CYS A 174 -5.86 14.57 9.32
C CYS A 174 -5.63 13.74 10.61
N PRO A 175 -5.86 14.34 11.80
CA PRO A 175 -5.68 13.63 13.07
C PRO A 175 -6.67 12.47 13.25
N ILE A 176 -7.84 12.54 12.59
CA ILE A 176 -8.89 11.52 12.62
C ILE A 176 -9.20 11.11 11.18
N VAL A 177 -9.03 9.82 10.87
CA VAL A 177 -9.47 9.22 9.60
C VAL A 177 -10.78 8.46 9.88
N PRO A 178 -11.95 8.97 9.45
CA PRO A 178 -13.23 8.32 9.72
C PRO A 178 -13.26 6.87 9.21
N GLY A 179 -13.79 5.96 10.02
CA GLY A 179 -13.86 4.54 9.70
C GLY A 179 -12.58 3.75 9.99
N ALA A 180 -11.44 4.40 10.22
CA ALA A 180 -10.20 3.69 10.56
C ALA A 180 -10.25 3.16 12.00
N ALA A 181 -10.01 1.86 12.18
CA ALA A 181 -9.86 1.20 13.48
C ALA A 181 -8.44 1.35 14.04
N LEU A 182 -7.46 1.58 13.17
CA LEU A 182 -6.07 1.87 13.52
C LEU A 182 -5.59 3.00 12.63
N ARG A 183 -4.79 3.91 13.17
CA ARG A 183 -4.11 4.97 12.42
C ARG A 183 -2.63 4.99 12.80
N VAL A 184 -1.75 4.87 11.83
CA VAL A 184 -0.30 4.92 12.05
C VAL A 184 0.37 5.91 11.12
N ALA A 185 1.41 6.58 11.61
CA ALA A 185 2.28 7.44 10.81
C ALA A 185 3.51 6.66 10.34
N ILE A 186 3.74 6.67 9.03
CA ILE A 186 4.91 6.10 8.37
C ILE A 186 5.43 7.12 7.33
N PRO A 187 5.86 8.32 7.74
CA PRO A 187 6.16 9.41 6.80
C PRO A 187 7.34 9.08 5.90
N HIS A 188 7.20 9.27 4.59
CA HIS A 188 8.25 9.10 3.58
C HIS A 188 8.41 10.38 2.75
N PRO A 189 9.65 10.73 2.37
CA PRO A 189 9.91 11.85 1.46
C PRO A 189 9.11 11.73 0.16
N ASP A 190 8.57 12.85 -0.33
CA ASP A 190 7.87 12.85 -1.62
C ASP A 190 8.89 12.86 -2.77
N PRO A 191 8.89 11.85 -3.67
CA PRO A 191 9.76 11.85 -4.83
C PRO A 191 9.45 13.01 -5.79
N LYS A 192 8.29 13.68 -5.66
CA LYS A 192 7.95 14.92 -6.37
C LYS A 192 9.04 16.00 -6.29
N ALA A 193 9.82 16.04 -5.21
CA ALA A 193 10.91 17.01 -5.05
C ALA A 193 11.99 16.90 -6.14
N PHE A 194 12.04 15.77 -6.85
CA PHE A 194 13.00 15.49 -7.92
C PHE A 194 12.35 15.52 -9.31
N ASP A 195 11.10 15.97 -9.43
CA ASP A 195 10.43 16.10 -10.73
C ASP A 195 11.25 17.02 -11.65
N GLY A 196 11.63 16.52 -12.83
CA GLY A 196 12.45 17.20 -13.83
C GLY A 196 13.96 17.13 -13.59
N GLN A 197 14.42 16.50 -12.51
CA GLN A 197 15.85 16.36 -12.21
C GLN A 197 16.47 15.14 -12.92
N PRO A 198 17.80 15.13 -13.16
CA PRO A 198 18.46 14.01 -13.81
C PRO A 198 18.34 12.67 -13.05
N ASP A 199 18.17 12.72 -11.72
CA ASP A 199 18.04 11.55 -10.85
C ASP A 199 16.59 11.18 -10.52
N GLU A 200 15.60 11.79 -11.18
CA GLU A 200 14.16 11.62 -10.91
C GLU A 200 13.75 10.14 -10.81
N ALA A 201 14.05 9.33 -11.83
CA ALA A 201 13.65 7.92 -11.86
C ALA A 201 14.26 7.13 -10.70
N ALA A 202 15.53 7.39 -10.36
CA ALA A 202 16.21 6.74 -9.24
C ALA A 202 15.59 7.13 -7.89
N ARG A 203 15.08 8.35 -7.74
CA ARG A 203 14.43 8.83 -6.51
C ARG A 203 13.05 8.24 -6.31
N TYR A 204 12.33 8.05 -7.40
CA TYR A 204 11.09 7.28 -7.39
C TYR A 204 11.34 5.81 -7.02
N ASP A 205 12.38 5.19 -7.60
CA ASP A 205 12.77 3.80 -7.29
C ASP A 205 13.23 3.66 -5.83
N GLN A 206 13.98 4.64 -5.31
CA GLN A 206 14.37 4.67 -3.90
C GLN A 206 13.13 4.72 -2.98
N THR A 207 12.16 5.60 -3.29
CA THR A 207 10.91 5.70 -2.52
C THR A 207 10.11 4.38 -2.56
N ARG A 208 10.03 3.77 -3.75
CA ARG A 208 9.42 2.45 -3.96
C ARG A 208 10.09 1.40 -3.07
N ASP A 209 11.41 1.36 -3.04
CA ASP A 209 12.18 0.36 -2.30
C ASP A 209 12.10 0.57 -0.77
N ASP A 210 12.09 1.82 -0.32
CA ASP A 210 11.89 2.17 1.10
C ASP A 210 10.51 1.72 1.60
N LEU A 211 9.46 2.07 0.86
CA LEU A 211 8.10 1.62 1.15
C LEU A 211 7.99 0.09 1.08
N GLY A 212 8.62 -0.54 0.08
CA GLY A 212 8.67 -1.99 -0.07
C GLY A 212 9.27 -2.69 1.15
N ARG A 213 10.43 -2.23 1.63
CA ARG A 213 11.06 -2.76 2.84
C ARG A 213 10.15 -2.63 4.06
N LEU A 214 9.50 -1.49 4.24
CA LEU A 214 8.58 -1.28 5.36
C LEU A 214 7.38 -2.22 5.28
N MET A 215 6.73 -2.33 4.12
CA MET A 215 5.55 -3.18 3.96
C MET A 215 5.88 -4.66 4.17
N ARG A 216 7.02 -5.14 3.68
CA ARG A 216 7.51 -6.50 3.99
C ARG A 216 7.75 -6.70 5.48
N ALA A 217 8.33 -5.72 6.18
CA ALA A 217 8.54 -5.80 7.61
C ALA A 217 7.22 -5.86 8.41
N VAL A 218 6.19 -5.11 7.99
CA VAL A 218 4.83 -5.20 8.56
C VAL A 218 4.27 -6.62 8.41
N ILE A 219 4.32 -7.20 7.21
CA ILE A 219 3.83 -8.55 6.94
C ILE A 219 4.64 -9.60 7.71
N ALA A 220 5.97 -9.48 7.77
CA ALA A 220 6.83 -10.38 8.52
C ALA A 220 6.57 -10.34 10.03
N HIS A 221 6.27 -9.15 10.58
CA HIS A 221 5.85 -9.01 11.98
C HIS A 221 4.53 -9.74 12.22
N ALA A 222 3.53 -9.55 11.34
CA ALA A 222 2.25 -10.27 11.43
C ALA A 222 2.42 -11.79 11.38
N GLN A 223 3.25 -12.32 10.48
CA GLN A 223 3.57 -13.76 10.43
C GLN A 223 4.22 -14.25 11.72
N THR A 224 5.16 -13.48 12.27
CA THR A 224 5.84 -13.80 13.53
C THR A 224 4.85 -13.82 14.70
N ARG A 225 3.83 -12.95 14.67
CA ARG A 225 2.79 -12.93 15.70
C ARG A 225 1.88 -14.15 15.63
N LEU A 226 1.41 -14.50 14.44
CA LEU A 226 0.56 -15.67 14.20
C LEU A 226 1.27 -17.00 14.51
N ALA A 227 2.60 -17.08 14.37
CA ALA A 227 3.37 -18.28 14.68
C ALA A 227 3.62 -18.51 16.18
N ARG A 228 3.26 -17.57 17.05
CA ARG A 228 3.45 -17.64 18.51
C ARG A 228 2.15 -17.95 19.27
N GLU A 229 1.04 -18.00 18.57
CA GLU A 229 -0.31 -18.34 19.07
C GLU A 229 -0.60 -19.81 18.78
#